data_AF-A0A348S105-F1
#
_entry.id   AF-A0A348S105-F1
#
_cell.length_a   1.000
_cell.length_b   1.000
_cell.length_c   1.000
_cell.angle_alpha   90.00
_cell.angle_beta   90.00
_cell.angle_gamma   90.00
#
_symmetry.space_group_name_H-M   'P 1'
#
loop_
_entity.id
_entity.type
_entity.pdbx_description
1 polymer ?
#
loop_
_entity_poly.entity_id
_entity_poly.type
_entity_poly.pdbx_seq_one_letter_code
_entity_poly.pdbx_strand_id
1 'polypeptide(L)'
;MKPIKYLPLACLFLGLNLEAQITITSDDMYNQPGEYYRSYVNQPPALLQRFPVTVAGKLGESGGPNFWDFTDGPTDEVFRYDYVEKATSIVFNDFPEASLAERSYRESKPNDVSWIMFDDVENLGRKVFGFWIINAQFDDPSNRFTLPIVDFPAEINYGDTWTTTAEYQNSLLGIPAIYNEVQSFEADAYGFIELPELGVFECLRINSLKDFSVAIDFNGTATFTNVERQFTRIYYWLVPGKGIAA
;
A
#
# COMPACT_ATOMS: atom_id res chain seq x y z
N MET A 1 5.74 68.05 36.81
CA MET A 1 5.30 67.26 35.64
C MET A 1 6.49 66.45 35.14
N LYS A 2 6.44 65.12 35.17
CA LYS A 2 7.46 64.21 34.61
C LYS A 2 6.81 63.44 33.45
N PRO A 3 7.48 63.23 32.30
CA PRO A 3 6.89 62.51 31.19
C PRO A 3 6.99 60.99 31.41
N ILE A 4 5.88 60.30 31.21
CA ILE A 4 5.80 58.84 31.16
C ILE A 4 6.28 58.43 29.75
N LYS A 5 7.34 57.62 29.68
CA LYS A 5 7.85 57.05 28.44
C LYS A 5 7.00 55.82 28.09
N TYR A 6 6.42 55.81 26.89
CA TYR A 6 5.75 54.64 26.32
C TYR A 6 6.81 53.64 25.85
N LEU A 7 6.70 52.39 26.30
CA LEU A 7 7.46 51.25 25.81
C LEU A 7 6.60 50.56 24.72
N PRO A 8 7.06 50.39 23.47
CA PRO A 8 6.29 49.64 22.49
C PRO A 8 6.41 48.14 22.80
N LEU A 9 5.26 47.51 22.97
CA LEU A 9 5.11 46.07 23.07
C LEU A 9 5.33 45.47 21.68
N ALA A 10 6.54 44.96 21.41
CA ALA A 10 6.82 44.19 20.21
C ALA A 10 6.13 42.82 20.33
N CYS A 11 5.02 42.63 19.61
CA CYS A 11 4.43 41.31 19.42
C CYS A 11 5.34 40.51 18.47
N LEU A 12 6.16 39.64 19.06
CA LEU A 12 6.85 38.59 18.32
C LEU A 12 5.78 37.58 17.89
N PHE A 13 5.36 37.63 16.62
CA PHE A 13 4.65 36.51 16.00
C PHE A 13 5.68 35.39 15.80
N LEU A 14 5.82 34.53 16.80
CA LEU A 14 6.35 33.18 16.61
C LEU A 14 5.35 32.47 15.70
N GLY A 15 5.70 32.32 14.43
CA GLY A 15 5.03 31.41 13.53
C GLY A 15 5.18 30.00 14.09
N LEU A 16 4.22 29.58 14.90
CA LEU A 16 4.00 28.17 15.15
C LEU A 16 3.59 27.61 13.78
N ASN A 17 4.49 26.86 13.13
CA ASN A 17 4.07 25.89 12.14
C ASN A 17 3.13 24.95 12.90
N LEU A 18 1.83 25.21 12.81
CA LEU A 18 0.82 24.26 13.19
C LEU A 18 0.92 23.17 12.12
N GLU A 19 1.84 22.23 12.32
CA GLU A 19 1.75 20.94 11.65
C GLU A 19 0.39 20.39 12.08
N ALA A 20 -0.61 20.49 11.20
CA ALA A 20 -1.67 19.51 11.24
C ALA A 20 -0.96 18.17 11.03
N GLN A 21 -0.65 17.47 12.13
CA GLN A 21 -0.10 16.14 12.09
C GLN A 21 -1.22 15.27 11.52
N ILE A 22 -1.19 15.07 10.20
CA ILE A 22 -2.08 14.13 9.54
C ILE A 22 -1.76 12.78 10.16
N THR A 23 -2.73 12.22 10.85
CA THR A 23 -2.67 10.88 11.42
C THR A 23 -3.63 10.02 10.62
N ILE A 24 -3.11 8.93 10.06
CA ILE A 24 -3.91 7.90 9.40
C ILE A 24 -4.13 6.78 10.41
N THR A 25 -5.37 6.38 10.60
CA THR A 25 -5.76 5.28 11.50
C THR A 25 -6.38 4.13 10.71
N SER A 26 -6.61 2.98 11.36
CA SER A 26 -7.39 1.89 10.74
C SER A 26 -8.75 2.36 10.21
N ASP A 27 -9.42 3.30 10.88
CA ASP A 27 -10.73 3.84 10.47
C ASP A 27 -10.65 4.69 9.20
N ASP A 28 -9.46 5.15 8.84
CA ASP A 28 -9.22 5.91 7.61
C ASP A 28 -9.01 5.03 6.39
N MET A 29 -8.73 3.74 6.59
CA MET A 29 -8.52 2.76 5.54
C MET A 29 -9.84 2.11 5.15
N TYR A 30 -10.03 1.83 3.85
CA TYR A 30 -11.07 0.89 3.45
C TYR A 30 -10.68 -0.49 3.97
N ASN A 31 -11.45 -1.05 4.89
CA ASN A 31 -11.15 -2.33 5.50
C ASN A 31 -12.41 -3.08 5.97
N GLN A 32 -13.61 -2.51 5.76
CA GLN A 32 -14.86 -3.12 6.18
C GLN A 32 -15.57 -3.85 5.04
N PRO A 33 -16.25 -4.98 5.31
CA PRO A 33 -17.04 -5.68 4.30
C PRO A 33 -18.05 -4.78 3.58
N GLY A 34 -18.04 -4.84 2.25
CA GLY A 34 -18.91 -4.05 1.38
C GLY A 34 -18.32 -2.72 0.92
N GLU A 35 -17.22 -2.27 1.55
CA GLU A 35 -16.42 -1.16 1.03
C GLU A 35 -15.63 -1.57 -0.20
N TYR A 36 -15.28 -0.59 -1.03
CA TYR A 36 -14.41 -0.80 -2.16
C TYR A 36 -13.73 0.50 -2.60
N TYR A 37 -12.59 0.37 -3.27
CA TYR A 37 -11.97 1.47 -4.01
C TYR A 37 -11.60 1.05 -5.43
N ARG A 38 -11.30 2.05 -6.27
CA ARG A 38 -10.87 1.88 -7.66
C ARG A 38 -9.51 2.53 -7.84
N SER A 39 -8.60 1.80 -8.49
CA SER A 39 -7.35 2.35 -9.00
C SER A 39 -7.43 2.44 -10.51
N TYR A 40 -7.10 3.60 -11.06
CA TYR A 40 -7.04 3.82 -12.50
C TYR A 40 -5.59 3.74 -12.95
N VAL A 41 -5.30 2.86 -13.89
CA VAL A 41 -3.92 2.53 -14.25
C VAL A 41 -3.67 2.70 -15.73
N ASN A 42 -2.42 3.02 -16.05
CA ASN A 42 -1.93 2.99 -17.42
C ASN A 42 -1.43 1.58 -17.73
N GLN A 43 -2.28 0.76 -18.34
CA GLN A 43 -1.88 -0.54 -18.89
C GLN A 43 -2.05 -0.50 -20.41
N PRO A 44 -1.10 0.09 -21.16
CA PRO A 44 -1.27 0.22 -22.58
C PRO A 44 -1.21 -1.19 -23.19
N PRO A 45 -2.03 -1.50 -24.22
CA PRO A 45 -1.93 -2.77 -24.93
C PRO A 45 -0.47 -3.02 -25.35
N ALA A 46 0.05 -4.22 -25.12
CA ALA A 46 1.45 -4.58 -25.36
C ALA A 46 1.94 -4.24 -26.79
N LEU A 47 1.02 -4.12 -27.74
CA LEU A 47 1.29 -3.78 -29.14
C LEU A 47 1.44 -2.28 -29.42
N LEU A 48 1.04 -1.39 -28.52
CA LEU A 48 0.98 0.06 -28.78
C LEU A 48 2.21 0.84 -28.33
N GLN A 49 3.22 0.22 -27.69
CA GLN A 49 4.45 0.87 -27.19
C GLN A 49 4.21 2.26 -26.56
N ARG A 50 3.04 2.47 -25.91
CA ARG A 50 2.83 3.70 -25.17
C ARG A 50 3.67 3.59 -23.92
N PHE A 51 4.56 4.55 -23.72
CA PHE A 51 5.32 4.68 -22.49
C PHE A 51 4.32 4.76 -21.33
N PRO A 52 4.55 4.05 -20.21
CA PRO A 52 3.74 4.25 -19.02
C PRO A 52 3.76 5.75 -18.67
N VAL A 53 2.61 6.30 -18.27
CA VAL A 53 2.54 7.67 -17.73
C VAL A 53 3.54 7.75 -16.59
N THR A 54 4.59 8.56 -16.80
CA THR A 54 5.63 8.74 -15.78
C THR A 54 5.14 9.71 -14.73
N VAL A 55 5.08 9.25 -13.49
CA VAL A 55 4.74 10.09 -12.33
C VAL A 55 5.99 10.65 -11.65
N ALA A 56 7.20 10.42 -12.20
CA ALA A 56 8.45 10.85 -11.58
C ALA A 56 8.50 12.38 -11.33
N GLY A 57 7.89 13.18 -12.20
CA GLY A 57 7.75 14.64 -12.01
C GLY A 57 6.61 15.06 -11.07
N LYS A 58 5.78 14.11 -10.64
CA LYS A 58 4.65 14.34 -9.73
C LYS A 58 4.94 13.91 -8.30
N LEU A 59 6.03 13.19 -8.01
CA LEU A 59 6.25 12.64 -6.67
C LEU A 59 6.48 13.72 -5.59
N GLY A 60 7.12 14.84 -5.94
CA GLY A 60 7.55 15.86 -4.98
C GLY A 60 8.74 15.42 -4.12
N GLU A 61 9.21 16.30 -3.25
CA GLU A 61 10.30 16.02 -2.31
C GLU A 61 9.76 15.49 -0.97
N SER A 62 10.61 14.84 -0.17
CA SER A 62 10.28 14.49 1.22
C SER A 62 10.01 15.76 2.05
N GLY A 63 9.13 15.65 3.05
CA GLY A 63 8.61 16.78 3.82
C GLY A 63 7.34 17.39 3.23
N GLY A 64 7.10 18.68 3.47
CA GLY A 64 5.88 19.32 3.02
C GLY A 64 5.71 20.77 3.49
N PRO A 65 4.55 21.38 3.19
CA PRO A 65 3.45 20.77 2.42
C PRO A 65 3.77 20.68 0.92
N ASN A 66 3.49 19.52 0.32
CA ASN A 66 3.47 19.32 -1.14
C ASN A 66 2.06 19.51 -1.71
N PHE A 67 1.95 19.65 -3.05
CA PHE A 67 0.68 19.60 -3.77
C PHE A 67 0.77 18.59 -4.91
N TRP A 68 -0.07 17.58 -4.87
CA TRP A 68 -0.11 16.46 -5.81
C TRP A 68 -1.38 16.51 -6.65
N ASP A 69 -1.24 16.90 -7.91
CA ASP A 69 -2.36 16.96 -8.85
C ASP A 69 -2.47 15.65 -9.66
N PHE A 70 -3.49 14.85 -9.36
CA PHE A 70 -3.85 13.63 -10.09
C PHE A 70 -5.16 13.79 -10.87
N THR A 71 -5.65 15.00 -11.10
CA THR A 71 -6.89 15.25 -11.87
C THR A 71 -6.84 14.66 -13.29
N ASP A 72 -5.67 14.69 -13.93
CA ASP A 72 -5.41 14.12 -15.26
C ASP A 72 -4.67 12.76 -15.19
N GLY A 73 -5.23 11.80 -14.44
CA GLY A 73 -4.71 10.44 -14.28
C GLY A 73 -4.95 9.51 -15.48
N PRO A 74 -4.23 8.37 -15.57
CA PRO A 74 -4.51 7.37 -16.59
C PRO A 74 -5.88 6.72 -16.36
N THR A 75 -6.55 6.31 -17.43
CA THR A 75 -7.89 5.67 -17.38
C THR A 75 -7.97 4.44 -18.29
N ASP A 76 -6.82 3.89 -18.68
CA ASP A 76 -6.74 2.80 -19.66
C ASP A 76 -7.33 1.49 -19.11
N GLU A 77 -7.16 1.24 -17.82
CA GLU A 77 -7.71 0.08 -17.12
C GLU A 77 -8.12 0.48 -15.70
N VAL A 78 -9.15 -0.19 -15.17
CA VAL A 78 -9.63 0.04 -13.79
C VAL A 78 -9.45 -1.24 -12.99
N PHE A 79 -8.67 -1.15 -11.92
CA PHE A 79 -8.62 -2.17 -10.89
C PHE A 79 -9.63 -1.83 -9.80
N ARG A 80 -10.41 -2.83 -9.41
CA ARG A 80 -11.38 -2.75 -8.33
C ARG A 80 -10.91 -3.61 -7.17
N TYR A 81 -10.99 -3.06 -5.97
CA TYR A 81 -10.60 -3.71 -4.72
C TYR A 81 -11.83 -3.74 -3.82
N ASP A 82 -12.44 -4.92 -3.67
CA ASP A 82 -13.61 -5.13 -2.81
C ASP A 82 -13.16 -5.73 -1.47
N TYR A 83 -13.66 -5.17 -0.36
CA TYR A 83 -13.47 -5.75 0.97
C TYR A 83 -14.62 -6.69 1.28
N VAL A 84 -14.27 -7.92 1.65
CA VAL A 84 -15.25 -8.99 1.86
C VAL A 84 -15.07 -9.67 3.21
N GLU A 85 -16.18 -10.11 3.79
CA GLU A 85 -16.17 -10.95 4.97
C GLU A 85 -15.89 -12.41 4.62
N LYS A 86 -15.46 -13.17 5.62
CA LYS A 86 -15.28 -14.62 5.52
C LYS A 86 -16.52 -15.32 5.01
N ALA A 87 -16.34 -16.08 3.93
CA ALA A 87 -17.37 -16.91 3.33
C ALA A 87 -16.88 -18.34 3.14
N THR A 88 -17.81 -19.30 3.03
CA THR A 88 -17.47 -20.67 2.64
C THR A 88 -17.04 -20.70 1.17
N SER A 89 -15.73 -20.65 0.93
CA SER A 89 -15.10 -20.67 -0.40
C SER A 89 -13.75 -21.37 -0.33
N ILE A 90 -13.22 -21.79 -1.48
CA ILE A 90 -11.88 -22.39 -1.53
C ILE A 90 -10.80 -21.43 -0.99
N VAL A 91 -10.91 -20.14 -1.31
CA VAL A 91 -9.95 -19.11 -0.87
C VAL A 91 -9.91 -19.00 0.65
N PHE A 92 -11.07 -18.87 1.32
CA PHE A 92 -11.11 -18.79 2.80
C PHE A 92 -10.79 -20.12 3.50
N ASN A 93 -10.96 -21.26 2.84
CA ASN A 93 -10.56 -22.55 3.40
C ASN A 93 -9.03 -22.68 3.52
N ASP A 94 -8.29 -22.07 2.59
CA ASP A 94 -6.83 -22.07 2.62
C ASP A 94 -6.26 -21.11 3.68
N PHE A 95 -7.07 -20.15 4.14
CA PHE A 95 -6.71 -19.14 5.15
C PHE A 95 -7.72 -19.17 6.31
N PRO A 96 -7.77 -20.25 7.11
CA PRO A 96 -8.76 -20.41 8.17
C PRO A 96 -8.64 -19.36 9.26
N GLU A 97 -7.49 -18.70 9.41
CA GLU A 97 -7.26 -17.62 10.37
C GLU A 97 -7.92 -16.30 9.97
N ALA A 98 -8.01 -16.01 8.67
CA ALA A 98 -8.52 -14.73 8.17
C ALA A 98 -10.04 -14.62 8.35
N SER A 99 -10.49 -13.45 8.80
CA SER A 99 -11.90 -13.05 8.88
C SER A 99 -12.32 -12.11 7.75
N LEU A 100 -11.35 -11.46 7.09
CA LEU A 100 -11.56 -10.52 6.00
C LEU A 100 -10.67 -10.87 4.80
N ALA A 101 -11.05 -10.36 3.63
CA ALA A 101 -10.18 -10.35 2.47
C ALA A 101 -10.37 -9.10 1.61
N GLU A 102 -9.29 -8.66 0.98
CA GLU A 102 -9.30 -7.65 -0.08
C GLU A 102 -9.22 -8.38 -1.42
N ARG A 103 -10.30 -8.35 -2.19
CA ARG A 103 -10.37 -8.97 -3.52
C ARG A 103 -10.07 -7.93 -4.58
N SER A 104 -8.97 -8.10 -5.31
CA SER A 104 -8.62 -7.23 -6.43
C SER A 104 -8.85 -7.89 -7.80
N TYR A 105 -9.34 -7.14 -8.77
CA TYR A 105 -9.51 -7.58 -10.16
C TYR A 105 -9.57 -6.40 -11.11
N ARG A 106 -9.29 -6.67 -12.39
CA ARG A 106 -9.55 -5.73 -13.47
C ARG A 106 -11.03 -5.72 -13.80
N GLU A 107 -11.66 -4.55 -13.87
CA GLU A 107 -13.07 -4.46 -14.30
C GLU A 107 -13.26 -5.02 -15.72
N SER A 108 -12.24 -4.95 -16.59
CA SER A 108 -12.25 -5.58 -17.92
C SER A 108 -12.18 -7.12 -17.88
N LYS A 109 -11.71 -7.71 -16.78
CA LYS A 109 -11.53 -9.16 -16.58
C LYS A 109 -11.94 -9.56 -15.16
N PRO A 110 -13.23 -9.48 -14.82
CA PRO A 110 -13.70 -9.64 -13.44
C PRO A 110 -13.48 -11.04 -12.83
N ASN A 111 -13.14 -12.03 -13.65
CA ASN A 111 -12.82 -13.39 -13.19
C ASN A 111 -11.32 -13.58 -12.90
N ASP A 112 -10.47 -12.62 -13.27
CA ASP A 112 -9.04 -12.63 -13.00
C ASP A 112 -8.80 -11.90 -11.67
N VAL A 113 -8.94 -12.66 -10.58
CA VAL A 113 -8.97 -12.16 -9.22
C VAL A 113 -7.71 -12.54 -8.45
N SER A 114 -7.27 -11.64 -7.59
CA SER A 114 -6.34 -11.94 -6.50
C SER A 114 -6.95 -11.53 -5.17
N TRP A 115 -6.46 -12.12 -4.08
CA TRP A 115 -6.99 -11.89 -2.74
C TRP A 115 -5.85 -11.67 -1.77
N ILE A 116 -5.97 -10.67 -0.90
CA ILE A 116 -5.15 -10.53 0.30
C ILE A 116 -6.01 -10.95 1.48
N MET A 117 -5.50 -11.86 2.30
CA MET A 117 -6.24 -12.48 3.40
C MET A 117 -5.77 -11.88 4.72
N PHE A 118 -6.67 -11.24 5.47
CA PHE A 118 -6.27 -10.43 6.62
C PHE A 118 -7.30 -10.38 7.75
N ASP A 119 -6.89 -9.85 8.89
CA ASP A 119 -7.74 -9.36 9.98
C ASP A 119 -7.40 -7.88 10.24
N ASP A 120 -8.40 -7.09 10.63
CA ASP A 120 -8.14 -5.79 11.27
C ASP A 120 -8.10 -6.00 12.79
N VAL A 121 -6.97 -5.69 13.41
CA VAL A 121 -6.71 -5.97 14.82
C VAL A 121 -6.55 -4.67 15.57
N GLU A 122 -7.43 -4.45 16.54
CA GLU A 122 -7.45 -3.24 17.36
C GLU A 122 -6.05 -2.93 17.95
N ASN A 123 -5.59 -1.68 17.80
CA ASN A 123 -4.28 -1.19 18.24
C ASN A 123 -3.05 -1.87 17.57
N LEU A 124 -3.24 -2.78 16.61
CA LEU A 124 -2.16 -3.38 15.84
C LEU A 124 -2.22 -2.95 14.37
N GLY A 125 -3.41 -2.91 13.78
CA GLY A 125 -3.66 -2.58 12.38
C GLY A 125 -3.95 -3.82 11.53
N ARG A 126 -3.70 -3.71 10.22
CA ARG A 126 -4.02 -4.75 9.25
C ARG A 126 -3.01 -5.90 9.32
N LYS A 127 -3.46 -7.03 9.88
CA LYS A 127 -2.68 -8.27 10.01
C LYS A 127 -2.93 -9.19 8.83
N VAL A 128 -1.94 -9.32 7.94
CA VAL A 128 -2.03 -10.10 6.70
C VAL A 128 -1.44 -11.49 6.87
N PHE A 129 -2.19 -12.53 6.48
CA PHE A 129 -1.82 -13.94 6.57
C PHE A 129 -1.22 -14.49 5.27
N GLY A 130 -1.40 -13.78 4.16
CA GLY A 130 -0.89 -14.14 2.84
C GLY A 130 -1.85 -13.73 1.75
N PHE A 131 -1.69 -14.32 0.57
CA PHE A 131 -2.49 -13.98 -0.60
C PHE A 131 -2.86 -15.21 -1.43
N TRP A 132 -3.91 -15.06 -2.22
CA TRP A 132 -4.37 -16.07 -3.16
C TRP A 132 -4.40 -15.49 -4.57
N ILE A 133 -3.69 -16.12 -5.52
CA ILE A 133 -3.62 -15.63 -6.90
C ILE A 133 -3.33 -16.77 -7.88
N ILE A 134 -4.01 -16.77 -9.02
CA ILE A 134 -3.67 -17.67 -10.14
C ILE A 134 -2.74 -16.93 -11.09
N ASN A 135 -1.49 -17.37 -11.20
CA ASN A 135 -0.54 -16.84 -12.17
C ASN A 135 0.47 -17.92 -12.61
N ALA A 136 1.45 -17.55 -13.43
CA ALA A 136 2.49 -18.47 -13.90
C ALA A 136 3.67 -18.64 -12.92
N GLN A 137 3.67 -17.91 -11.81
CA GLN A 137 4.77 -17.88 -10.84
C GLN A 137 4.59 -18.92 -9.72
N PHE A 138 3.34 -19.35 -9.48
CA PHE A 138 2.97 -20.27 -8.41
C PHE A 138 2.18 -21.44 -8.97
N ASP A 139 2.55 -22.66 -8.58
CA ASP A 139 1.75 -23.85 -8.92
C ASP A 139 0.50 -23.97 -8.04
N ASP A 140 0.61 -23.57 -6.76
CA ASP A 140 -0.52 -23.45 -5.85
C ASP A 140 -0.98 -21.98 -5.78
N PRO A 141 -2.26 -21.66 -6.02
CA PRO A 141 -2.75 -20.30 -5.87
C PRO A 141 -2.61 -19.73 -4.46
N SER A 142 -2.61 -20.58 -3.43
CA SER A 142 -2.52 -20.20 -2.03
C SER A 142 -1.09 -19.95 -1.60
N ASN A 143 -0.79 -18.71 -1.21
CA ASN A 143 0.53 -18.29 -0.74
C ASN A 143 0.41 -17.81 0.71
N ARG A 144 0.51 -18.75 1.64
CA ARG A 144 0.41 -18.50 3.08
C ARG A 144 1.76 -18.06 3.65
N PHE A 145 1.77 -16.98 4.41
CA PHE A 145 2.98 -16.53 5.08
C PHE A 145 3.31 -17.44 6.26
N THR A 146 4.60 -17.73 6.45
CA THR A 146 5.12 -18.48 7.61
C THR A 146 4.72 -17.79 8.91
N LEU A 147 4.76 -16.45 8.93
CA LEU A 147 4.24 -15.59 10.00
C LEU A 147 3.42 -14.46 9.37
N PRO A 148 2.29 -14.06 9.98
CA PRO A 148 1.52 -12.93 9.51
C PRO A 148 2.32 -11.63 9.65
N ILE A 149 2.09 -10.68 8.75
CA ILE A 149 2.72 -9.35 8.76
C ILE A 149 1.70 -8.28 9.14
N VAL A 150 2.18 -7.10 9.54
CA VAL A 150 1.35 -5.90 9.69
C VAL A 150 1.80 -4.89 8.65
N ASP A 151 1.05 -4.78 7.55
CA ASP A 151 1.42 -3.92 6.42
C ASP A 151 0.92 -2.48 6.59
N PHE A 152 -0.24 -2.30 7.24
CA PHE A 152 -0.72 -1.01 7.74
C PHE A 152 -0.86 -1.05 9.26
N PRO A 153 0.06 -0.40 10.01
CA PRO A 153 -0.10 -0.20 11.45
C PRO A 153 -1.40 0.54 11.80
N ALA A 154 -1.90 0.35 13.03
CA ALA A 154 -3.14 0.99 13.50
C ALA A 154 -3.13 2.52 13.47
N GLU A 155 -1.93 3.12 13.53
CA GLU A 155 -1.71 4.56 13.45
C GLU A 155 -0.44 4.81 12.61
N ILE A 156 -0.51 5.76 11.68
CA ILE A 156 0.60 6.21 10.84
C ILE A 156 0.62 7.73 10.85
N ASN A 157 1.72 8.29 11.33
CA ASN A 157 2.00 9.72 11.34
C ASN A 157 3.14 10.04 10.37
N TYR A 158 3.26 11.32 9.99
CA TYR A 158 4.44 11.79 9.26
C TYR A 158 5.74 11.48 10.05
N GLY A 159 6.73 10.93 9.36
CA GLY A 159 8.01 10.52 9.93
C GLY A 159 8.04 9.09 10.50
N ASP A 160 6.90 8.41 10.57
CA ASP A 160 6.85 7.02 10.99
C ASP A 160 7.52 6.10 9.97
N THR A 161 8.16 5.06 10.49
CA THR A 161 8.79 4.00 9.69
C THR A 161 8.43 2.64 10.24
N TRP A 162 8.24 1.67 9.36
CA TRP A 162 8.03 0.28 9.74
C TRP A 162 8.59 -0.67 8.68
N THR A 163 8.63 -1.97 8.99
CA THR A 163 9.12 -2.99 8.09
C THR A 163 8.29 -4.26 8.22
N THR A 164 8.00 -4.88 7.08
CA THR A 164 7.41 -6.22 7.02
C THR A 164 8.43 -7.22 6.51
N THR A 165 8.28 -8.47 6.93
CA THR A 165 9.03 -9.61 6.40
C THR A 165 8.07 -10.76 6.19
N ALA A 166 7.77 -11.07 4.94
CA ALA A 166 6.95 -12.20 4.56
C ALA A 166 7.84 -13.29 3.96
N GLU A 167 7.77 -14.48 4.52
CA GLU A 167 8.32 -15.69 3.94
C GLU A 167 7.15 -16.62 3.62
N TYR A 168 7.16 -17.26 2.46
CA TYR A 168 6.16 -18.27 2.10
C TYR A 168 6.76 -19.31 1.15
N GLN A 169 6.16 -20.50 1.18
CA GLN A 169 6.57 -21.63 0.35
C GLN A 169 5.53 -21.87 -0.75
N ASN A 170 6.01 -22.19 -1.94
CA ASN A 170 5.20 -22.68 -3.05
C ASN A 170 6.06 -23.61 -3.91
N SER A 171 5.63 -23.89 -5.13
CA SER A 171 6.49 -24.48 -6.15
C SER A 171 6.37 -23.73 -7.47
N LEU A 172 7.44 -23.84 -8.26
CA LEU A 172 7.51 -23.34 -9.62
C LEU A 172 7.81 -24.52 -10.55
N LEU A 173 6.85 -24.87 -11.41
CA LEU A 173 6.98 -26.02 -12.33
C LEU A 173 7.25 -27.35 -11.60
N GLY A 174 6.63 -27.52 -10.43
CA GLY A 174 6.79 -28.68 -9.55
C GLY A 174 8.06 -28.68 -8.71
N ILE A 175 8.88 -27.63 -8.77
CA ILE A 175 10.12 -27.51 -7.99
C ILE A 175 9.85 -26.67 -6.73
N PRO A 176 10.15 -27.18 -5.53
CA PRO A 176 9.96 -26.42 -4.30
C PRO A 176 10.70 -25.07 -4.30
N ALA A 177 9.99 -24.03 -3.88
CA ALA A 177 10.49 -22.67 -3.84
C ALA A 177 10.13 -21.97 -2.51
N ILE A 178 11.06 -21.15 -2.02
CA ILE A 178 10.86 -20.22 -0.92
C ILE A 178 10.90 -18.81 -1.48
N TYR A 179 9.89 -18.04 -1.13
CA TYR A 179 9.76 -16.64 -1.48
C TYR A 179 9.97 -15.82 -0.22
N ASN A 180 10.78 -14.77 -0.33
CA ASN A 180 11.05 -13.83 0.75
C ASN A 180 10.79 -12.42 0.25
N GLU A 181 10.00 -11.67 1.01
CA GLU A 181 9.72 -10.26 0.78
C GLU A 181 10.03 -9.48 2.05
N VAL A 182 10.96 -8.53 1.94
CA VAL A 182 11.20 -7.52 2.97
C VAL A 182 10.78 -6.18 2.41
N GLN A 183 9.84 -5.49 3.07
CA GLN A 183 9.41 -4.16 2.64
C GLN A 183 9.57 -3.17 3.79
N SER A 184 10.37 -2.12 3.55
CA SER A 184 10.49 -0.97 4.46
C SER A 184 9.56 0.14 3.99
N PHE A 185 8.92 0.83 4.93
CA PHE A 185 7.98 1.92 4.68
C PHE A 185 8.40 3.16 5.46
N GLU A 186 8.18 4.34 4.88
CA GLU A 186 8.40 5.64 5.51
C GLU A 186 7.27 6.59 5.09
N ALA A 187 6.60 7.20 6.07
CA ALA A 187 5.68 8.32 5.83
C ALA A 187 6.50 9.60 5.62
N ASP A 188 7.07 9.75 4.42
CA ASP A 188 8.19 10.65 4.15
C ASP A 188 7.80 12.03 3.62
N ALA A 189 6.52 12.25 3.29
CA ALA A 189 6.01 13.56 2.88
C ALA A 189 4.56 13.78 3.30
N TYR A 190 4.16 15.04 3.39
CA TYR A 190 2.78 15.46 3.66
C TYR A 190 2.36 16.61 2.75
N GLY A 191 1.06 16.80 2.58
CA GLY A 191 0.54 17.87 1.75
C GLY A 191 -0.89 17.64 1.33
N PHE A 192 -1.23 18.17 0.15
CA PHE A 192 -2.55 18.08 -0.42
C PHE A 192 -2.53 17.27 -1.71
N ILE A 193 -3.54 16.43 -1.92
CA ILE A 193 -3.76 15.67 -3.14
C ILE A 193 -5.08 16.11 -3.78
N GLU A 194 -5.05 16.41 -5.08
CA GLU A 194 -6.26 16.69 -5.87
C GLU A 194 -6.60 15.47 -6.73
N LEU A 195 -7.78 14.91 -6.48
CA LEU A 195 -8.27 13.69 -7.13
C LEU A 195 -9.40 14.03 -8.13
N PRO A 196 -9.48 13.29 -9.27
CA PRO A 196 -10.56 13.48 -10.23
C PRO A 196 -11.93 13.34 -9.57
N GLU A 197 -12.82 14.31 -9.80
CA GLU A 197 -14.22 14.33 -9.31
C GLU A 197 -14.41 14.36 -7.78
N LEU A 198 -13.36 14.13 -6.99
CA LEU A 198 -13.40 14.08 -5.52
C LEU A 198 -12.86 15.36 -4.87
N GLY A 199 -12.01 16.11 -5.56
CA GLY A 199 -11.45 17.38 -5.07
C GLY A 199 -10.15 17.23 -4.29
N VAL A 200 -9.86 18.20 -3.42
CA VAL A 200 -8.59 18.33 -2.69
C VAL A 200 -8.71 17.76 -1.28
N PHE A 201 -7.73 16.94 -0.89
CA PHE A 201 -7.63 16.33 0.45
C PHE A 201 -6.24 16.49 1.04
N GLU A 202 -6.14 16.51 2.37
CA GLU A 202 -4.87 16.33 3.08
C GLU A 202 -4.42 14.86 2.98
N CYS A 203 -3.12 14.63 2.87
CA CYS A 203 -2.58 13.27 2.76
C CYS A 203 -1.15 13.13 3.29
N LEU A 204 -0.81 11.89 3.63
CA LEU A 204 0.58 11.43 3.80
C LEU A 204 1.03 10.67 2.56
N ARG A 205 2.26 10.89 2.12
CA ARG A 205 2.92 10.03 1.14
C ARG A 205 3.68 8.94 1.88
N ILE A 206 3.46 7.69 1.50
CA ILE A 206 4.30 6.57 1.90
C ILE A 206 5.28 6.27 0.79
N ASN A 207 6.56 6.26 1.14
CA ASN A 207 7.65 5.77 0.31
C ASN A 207 8.06 4.40 0.85
N SER A 208 7.92 3.37 0.03
CA SER A 208 8.29 2.02 0.42
C SER A 208 9.29 1.40 -0.54
N LEU A 209 10.21 0.62 0.01
CA LEU A 209 11.20 -0.15 -0.75
C LEU A 209 10.99 -1.62 -0.44
N LYS A 210 10.65 -2.39 -1.48
CA LYS A 210 10.45 -3.83 -1.45
C LYS A 210 11.68 -4.53 -2.01
N ASP A 211 12.20 -5.49 -1.25
CA ASP A 211 13.23 -6.45 -1.62
C ASP A 211 12.58 -7.83 -1.69
N PHE A 212 12.37 -8.32 -2.89
CA PHE A 212 11.74 -9.61 -3.17
C PHE A 212 12.79 -10.59 -3.67
N SER A 213 12.77 -11.82 -3.18
CA SER A 213 13.71 -12.85 -3.61
C SER A 213 13.07 -14.24 -3.64
N VAL A 214 13.59 -15.08 -4.55
CA VAL A 214 13.13 -16.46 -4.72
C VAL A 214 14.34 -17.39 -4.61
N ALA A 215 14.18 -18.46 -3.83
CA ALA A 215 15.15 -19.54 -3.76
C ALA A 215 14.48 -20.88 -4.07
N ILE A 216 15.15 -21.72 -4.88
CA ILE A 216 14.59 -22.97 -5.42
C ILE A 216 15.47 -24.16 -5.01
N ASP A 217 14.85 -25.30 -4.72
CA ASP A 217 15.54 -26.59 -4.50
C ASP A 217 15.55 -27.44 -5.79
N PHE A 218 16.53 -27.19 -6.65
CA PHE A 218 16.66 -27.88 -7.94
C PHE A 218 16.84 -29.40 -7.83
N ASN A 219 17.41 -29.89 -6.73
CA ASN A 219 17.83 -31.28 -6.60
C ASN A 219 16.90 -32.10 -5.67
N GLY A 220 15.87 -31.47 -5.07
CA GLY A 220 15.03 -32.11 -4.06
C GLY A 220 15.81 -32.48 -2.80
N THR A 221 16.90 -31.77 -2.50
CA THR A 221 17.79 -32.05 -1.36
C THR A 221 17.53 -31.15 -0.16
N ALA A 222 16.43 -30.39 -0.17
CA ALA A 222 16.13 -29.31 0.76
C ALA A 222 17.24 -28.24 0.82
N THR A 223 17.99 -28.08 -0.28
CA THR A 223 19.05 -27.08 -0.40
C THR A 223 18.63 -26.02 -1.40
N PHE A 224 18.22 -24.86 -0.88
CA PHE A 224 17.68 -23.79 -1.70
C PHE A 224 18.79 -22.89 -2.24
N THR A 225 18.73 -22.60 -3.54
CA THR A 225 19.62 -21.66 -4.22
C THR A 225 18.82 -20.43 -4.65
N ASN A 226 19.29 -19.23 -4.32
CA ASN A 226 18.65 -18.00 -4.79
C ASN A 226 18.77 -17.89 -6.32
N VAL A 227 17.63 -17.71 -6.99
CA VAL A 227 17.55 -17.63 -8.45
C VAL A 227 17.10 -16.26 -8.94
N GLU A 228 16.49 -15.48 -8.05
CA GLU A 228 15.93 -14.18 -8.37
C GLU A 228 15.99 -13.28 -7.14
N ARG A 229 16.29 -12.00 -7.41
CA ARG A 229 16.12 -10.90 -6.47
C ARG A 229 15.73 -9.64 -7.22
N GLN A 230 14.70 -8.96 -6.73
CA GLN A 230 14.13 -7.76 -7.34
C GLN A 230 13.97 -6.67 -6.27
N PHE A 231 14.20 -5.42 -6.68
CA PHE A 231 13.94 -4.26 -5.85
C PHE A 231 12.88 -3.38 -6.50
N THR A 232 11.83 -3.05 -5.75
CA THR A 232 10.75 -2.17 -6.22
C THR A 232 10.56 -1.04 -5.22
N ARG A 233 10.59 0.20 -5.70
CA ARG A 233 10.18 1.36 -4.90
C ARG A 233 8.76 1.75 -5.26
N ILE A 234 7.91 1.92 -4.26
CA ILE A 234 6.48 2.21 -4.41
C ILE A 234 6.19 3.48 -3.61
N TYR A 235 5.52 4.43 -4.26
CA TYR A 235 4.96 5.61 -3.62
C TYR A 235 3.45 5.51 -3.67
N TYR A 236 2.79 5.81 -2.57
CA TYR A 236 1.33 5.92 -2.52
C TYR A 236 0.90 6.98 -1.51
N TRP A 237 -0.32 7.48 -1.65
CA TRP A 237 -0.87 8.53 -0.78
C TRP A 237 -2.00 7.99 0.08
N LEU A 238 -1.90 8.21 1.39
CA LEU A 238 -2.94 7.90 2.36
C LEU A 238 -3.74 9.17 2.68
N VAL A 239 -5.06 9.08 2.52
CA VAL A 239 -6.00 10.16 2.78
C VAL A 239 -6.95 9.74 3.90
N PRO A 240 -7.15 10.58 4.94
CA PRO A 240 -8.12 10.31 5.99
C PRO A 240 -9.53 10.00 5.43
N GLY A 241 -10.14 8.91 5.91
CA GLY A 241 -11.43 8.40 5.45
C GLY A 241 -11.50 7.90 3.99
N LYS A 242 -10.35 7.68 3.34
CA LYS A 242 -10.26 7.26 1.91
C LYS A 242 -9.20 6.18 1.65
N GLY A 243 -8.37 5.83 2.63
CA GLY A 243 -7.26 4.90 2.45
C GLY A 243 -6.27 5.34 1.37
N ILE A 244 -5.90 4.40 0.50
CA ILE A 244 -4.95 4.63 -0.61
C ILE A 244 -5.64 5.40 -1.74
N ALA A 245 -5.07 6.55 -2.10
CA ALA A 245 -5.67 7.50 -3.04
C ALA A 245 -4.97 7.60 -4.42
N ALA A 246 -3.66 7.34 -4.49
CA ALA A 246 -2.86 7.39 -5.71
C ALA A 246 -1.59 6.55 -5.58
#